data_AF-A0A369BK78-F1
#
_entry.id   AF-A0A369BK78-F1
#
_cell.length_a   1.000
_cell.length_b   1.000
_cell.length_c   1.000
_cell.angle_alpha   90.00
_cell.angle_beta   90.00
_cell.angle_gamma   90.00
#
_symmetry.space_group_name_H-M   'P 1'
#
loop_
_entity.id
_entity.type
_entity.pdbx_description
1 polymer ?
#
loop_
_entity_poly.entity_id
_entity_poly.type
_entity_poly.pdbx_seq_one_letter_code
_entity_poly.pdbx_strand_id
1 'polypeptide(L)' 'MTKTLSFAVMHFTIAFAVAYLLTGDLVVGGAVALVEPAVNTVGYHVHEKVWAFFRGVKGEQRAGAAPSAA' A
#
# COMPACT_ATOMS: atom_id res chain seq x y z
N MET A 1 -1.80 -11.87 -21.62
CA MET A 1 -1.90 -11.87 -20.14
C MET A 1 -0.95 -12.85 -19.44
N THR A 2 -0.12 -13.61 -20.17
CA THR A 2 0.83 -14.56 -19.58
C THR A 2 1.98 -13.88 -18.83
N LYS A 3 2.42 -12.68 -19.25
CA LYS A 3 3.50 -11.91 -18.60
C LYS A 3 3.14 -11.50 -17.16
N THR A 4 1.90 -11.05 -16.95
CA THR A 4 1.39 -10.64 -15.63
C THR A 4 1.25 -11.84 -14.70
N LEU A 5 0.79 -12.98 -15.24
CA LEU A 5 0.67 -14.23 -14.48
C LEU A 5 2.05 -14.79 -14.09
N SER A 6 3.02 -14.82 -15.03
CA SER A 6 4.39 -15.25 -14.73
C SER A 6 5.06 -14.35 -13.70
N PHE A 7 4.80 -13.04 -13.73
CA PHE A 7 5.33 -12.11 -12.73
C PHE A 7 4.73 -12.39 -11.34
N ALA A 8 3.42 -12.59 -11.24
CA ALA A 8 2.77 -12.94 -9.98
C ALA A 8 3.31 -14.27 -9.42
N VAL A 9 3.38 -15.32 -10.24
CA VAL A 9 3.88 -16.64 -9.81
C VAL A 9 5.34 -16.55 -9.35
N MET A 10 6.21 -15.87 -10.10
CA MET A 10 7.60 -15.66 -9.71
C MET A 10 7.71 -14.93 -8.37
N HIS A 11 6.90 -13.90 -8.18
CA HIS A 11 6.87 -13.11 -6.96
C HIS A 11 6.45 -13.94 -5.73
N PHE A 12 5.34 -14.67 -5.83
CA PHE A 12 4.88 -15.57 -4.77
C PHE A 12 5.92 -16.65 -4.44
N THR A 13 6.59 -17.19 -5.46
CA THR A 13 7.61 -18.22 -5.29
C THR A 13 8.83 -17.69 -4.54
N ILE A 14 9.31 -16.48 -4.86
CA ILE A 14 10.45 -15.84 -4.18
C ILE A 14 10.07 -15.48 -2.74
N ALA A 15 8.91 -14.85 -2.53
CA ALA A 15 8.44 -14.47 -1.20
C ALA A 15 8.31 -15.69 -0.28
N PHE A 16 7.72 -16.78 -0.78
CA PHE A 16 7.61 -18.04 -0.07
C PHE A 16 8.98 -18.66 0.21
N ALA A 17 9.88 -18.71 -0.77
CA ALA A 17 11.20 -19.30 -0.62
C ALA A 17 12.05 -18.55 0.41
N VAL A 18 12.06 -17.21 0.39
CA VAL A 18 12.81 -16.39 1.36
C VAL A 18 12.24 -16.56 2.77
N ALA A 19 10.91 -16.51 2.93
CA ALA A 19 10.27 -16.69 4.23
C ALA A 19 10.46 -18.11 4.79
N TYR A 20 10.38 -19.14 3.95
CA TYR A 20 10.65 -20.52 4.34
C TYR A 20 12.12 -20.72 4.72
N LEU A 21 13.07 -20.13 3.98
CA LEU A 21 14.50 -20.22 4.30
C LEU A 21 14.84 -19.57 5.65
N LEU A 22 14.19 -18.45 5.97
CA LEU A 22 14.43 -17.73 7.22
C LEU A 22 13.73 -18.36 8.43
N THR A 23 12.57 -18.98 8.23
CA THR A 23 11.71 -19.44 9.34
C THR A 23 11.72 -20.96 9.50
N GLY A 24 12.00 -21.72 8.44
CA GLY A 24 11.85 -23.18 8.39
C GLY A 24 10.40 -23.66 8.39
N ASP A 25 9.43 -22.75 8.36
CA ASP A 25 8.00 -23.02 8.56
C ASP A 25 7.17 -22.65 7.32
N LEU A 26 6.39 -23.62 6.84
CA LEU A 26 5.57 -23.48 5.62
C LEU A 26 4.39 -22.52 5.81
N VAL A 27 3.87 -22.37 7.04
CA VAL A 27 2.72 -21.51 7.34
C VAL A 27 3.15 -20.05 7.28
N VAL A 28 4.32 -19.74 7.83
CA VAL A 28 4.89 -18.38 7.74
C VAL A 28 5.24 -18.03 6.29
N GLY A 29 5.78 -18.98 5.52
CA GLY A 29 6.01 -18.80 4.08
C GLY A 29 4.76 -18.43 3.29
N GLY A 30 3.65 -19.12 3.54
CA GLY A 30 2.36 -18.82 2.91
C GLY A 30 1.76 -17.49 3.36
N ALA A 31 1.87 -17.15 4.64
CA ALA A 31 1.41 -15.87 5.17
C ALA A 31 2.16 -14.69 4.56
N VAL A 32 3.49 -14.79 4.41
CA VAL A 32 4.32 -13.72 3.81
C VAL A 32 3.95 -13.47 2.35
N ALA A 33 3.66 -14.53 1.59
CA ALA A 33 3.21 -14.42 0.20
C ALA A 33 1.94 -13.55 0.06
N LEU A 34 1.02 -13.61 1.02
CA LEU A 34 -0.22 -12.81 1.03
C LEU A 34 -0.06 -11.45 1.72
N VAL A 35 0.96 -11.31 2.57
CA VAL A 35 1.25 -10.08 3.30
C VAL A 35 1.61 -8.95 2.36
N GLU A 36 2.38 -9.20 1.30
CA GLU A 36 2.83 -8.12 0.41
C GLU A 36 1.68 -7.34 -0.26
N PRO A 37 0.70 -7.99 -0.93
CA PRO A 37 -0.46 -7.29 -1.49
C PRO A 37 -1.38 -6.71 -0.40
N ALA A 38 -1.47 -7.34 0.77
CA ALA A 38 -2.28 -6.83 1.88
C ALA A 38 -1.68 -5.53 2.44
N VAL A 39 -0.37 -5.51 2.69
CA VAL A 39 0.35 -4.33 3.18
C VAL A 39 0.38 -3.23 2.14
N ASN A 40 0.52 -3.55 0.85
CA ASN A 40 0.44 -2.56 -0.22
C ASN A 40 -0.95 -1.89 -0.26
N THR A 41 -2.03 -2.67 -0.09
CA THR A 41 -3.41 -2.16 -0.07
C THR A 41 -3.68 -1.32 1.18
N VAL A 42 -3.27 -1.80 2.36
CA VAL A 42 -3.43 -1.07 3.63
C VAL A 42 -2.57 0.19 3.63
N GLY A 43 -1.33 0.11 3.15
CA GLY A 43 -0.42 1.23 2.99
C GLY A 43 -0.99 2.31 2.08
N TYR A 44 -1.56 1.93 0.94
CA TYR A 44 -2.23 2.89 0.05
C TYR A 44 -3.47 3.52 0.70
N HIS A 45 -4.28 2.74 1.40
CA HIS A 45 -5.46 3.25 2.11
C HIS A 45 -5.11 4.22 3.25
N VAL A 46 -4.05 3.92 4.00
CA VAL A 46 -3.51 4.82 5.04
C VAL A 46 -2.89 6.05 4.39
N HIS A 47 -2.11 5.89 3.32
CA HIS A 47 -1.51 7.01 2.60
C HIS A 47 -2.57 7.99 2.08
N GLU A 48 -3.64 7.49 1.45
CA GLU A 48 -4.76 8.32 1.00
C GLU A 48 -5.46 9.04 2.16
N LYS A 49 -5.72 8.36 3.28
CA LYS A 49 -6.34 8.99 4.46
C LYS A 49 -5.44 10.06 5.10
N VAL A 50 -4.16 9.75 5.27
CA VAL A 50 -3.16 10.68 5.83
C VAL A 50 -3.02 11.88 4.90
N TRP A 51 -2.91 11.66 3.61
CA TRP A 51 -2.75 12.73 2.63
C TRP A 51 -4.04 13.56 2.45
N ALA A 52 -5.22 12.95 2.56
CA ALA A 52 -6.50 13.68 2.63
C ALA A 52 -6.59 14.54 3.90
N PHE A 53 -6.12 14.05 5.04
CA PHE A 53 -6.04 14.82 6.28
C PHE A 53 -5.08 16.01 6.15
N PHE A 54 -3.87 15.80 5.61
CA PHE A 54 -2.91 16.88 5.35
C PHE A 54 -3.40 17.87 4.26
N ARG A 55 -4.16 17.42 3.26
CA ARG A 55 -4.78 18.32 2.25
C ARG A 55 -5.98 19.10 2.80
N GLY A 56 -6.77 18.54 3.70
CA GLY A 56 -7.92 19.19 4.34
C GLY A 56 -7.54 20.46 5.10
N VAL A 57 -6.33 20.49 5.69
CA VAL A 57 -5.80 21.67 6.39
C VAL A 57 -5.47 22.83 5.45
N LYS A 58 -5.22 22.57 4.15
CA LYS A 58 -4.84 23.62 3.18
C LYS A 58 -6.04 24.22 2.42
N GLY A 59 -7.22 23.60 2.51
CA GLY A 59 -8.43 24.04 1.81
C GLY A 59 -9.15 25.22 2.45
N GLU A 60 -9.08 25.36 3.77
CA GLU A 60 -9.86 26.38 4.50
C GLU A 60 -9.17 27.76 4.53
N GLN A 61 -7.84 27.81 4.40
CA GLN A 61 -7.08 29.07 4.40
C GLN A 61 -7.27 29.92 3.13
N ARG A 62 -7.79 29.35 2.02
CA ARG A 62 -8.06 30.11 0.79
C ARG A 62 -9.49 30.64 0.70
N ALA A 63 -10.45 30.05 1.41
CA ALA A 63 -11.85 30.49 1.37
C ALA A 63 -12.12 31.70 2.30
N GLY A 64 -11.30 31.89 3.34
CA GLY A 64 -11.38 33.06 4.23
C GLY A 64 -10.63 34.30 3.75
N ALA A 65 -9.97 34.25 2.59
CA ALA A 65 -9.11 35.31 2.07
C ALA A 65 -9.65 35.99 0.80
N ALA A 66 -10.94 35.87 0.49
CA ALA A 66 -11.59 36.72 -0.50
C ALA A 66 -12.07 38.00 0.20
N PRO A 67 -11.40 39.14 0.04
CA PRO A 67 -11.84 40.38 0.65
C PRO A 67 -13.09 40.89 -0.07
N SER A 68 -14.07 41.24 0.74
CA SER A 68 -15.15 42.17 0.41
C SER A 68 -14.58 43.44 -0.22
N ALA A 69 -14.80 43.63 -1.52
CA ALA A 69 -14.75 44.92 -2.21
C ALA A 69 -16.01 44.94 -3.10
N ALA A 70 -17.11 45.62 -2.74
CA ALA A 70 -17.29 47.05 -2.46
C ALA A 70 -16.85 47.91 -3.64
#